data_AF-A0A7W1QRI9-F1
#
_entry.id   AF-A0A7W1QRI9-F1
#
_cell.length_a   1.000
_cell.length_b   1.000
_cell.length_c   1.000
_cell.angle_alpha   90.00
_cell.angle_beta   90.00
_cell.angle_gamma   90.00
#
_symmetry.space_group_name_H-M   'P 1'
#
loop_
_entity.id
_entity.type
_entity.pdbx_description
1 polymer ?
#
loop_
_entity_poly.entity_id
_entity_poly.type
_entity_poly.pdbx_seq_one_letter_code
_entity_poly.pdbx_strand_id
1 'polypeptide(L)'
;MSLSERRLTEARAKGQKALSLAGTLYQDTAIRAQLVLSTTQVYSGAAREGRKSSEEALALAVRAGDQWLVSRSTLVLAETMLESGDAPSALTTAFRAQENFARTGDQESEWRAWLIAARASQRTGDQTKAREYASHAAELLANLEQKWGTEAFNGYLARPDIKDSHKRLGEITVEAKQTSP
;
A
#
# COMPACT_ATOMS: atom_id res chain seq x y z
N MET A 1 16.41 1.57 -4.53
CA MET A 1 14.93 1.49 -4.62
C MET A 1 14.57 0.88 -5.96
N SER A 2 14.00 -0.32 -6.02
CA SER A 2 13.68 -1.02 -7.29
C SER A 2 12.18 -1.25 -7.51
N LEU A 3 11.35 -1.03 -6.47
CA LEU A 3 9.89 -1.02 -6.58
C LEU A 3 9.37 0.27 -7.23
N SER A 4 9.98 1.41 -6.91
CA SER A 4 9.59 2.71 -7.45
C SER A 4 9.83 2.81 -8.96
N GLU A 5 10.72 2.01 -9.55
CA GLU A 5 11.05 2.08 -10.98
C GLU A 5 10.32 1.06 -11.85
N ARG A 6 9.33 0.32 -11.31
CA ARG A 6 8.67 -0.81 -12.00
C ARG A 6 9.64 -1.85 -12.57
N ARG A 7 10.87 -1.93 -12.06
CA ARG A 7 11.84 -2.98 -12.38
C ARG A 7 11.47 -4.23 -11.58
N LEU A 8 10.27 -4.77 -11.81
CA LEU A 8 9.69 -5.88 -11.05
C LEU A 8 10.63 -7.09 -10.99
N THR A 9 11.30 -7.43 -12.10
CA THR A 9 12.29 -8.51 -12.14
C THR A 9 13.51 -8.23 -11.27
N GLU A 10 14.00 -6.98 -11.24
CA GLU A 10 15.15 -6.59 -10.42
C GLU A 10 14.78 -6.43 -8.94
N ALA A 11 13.60 -5.91 -8.64
CA ALA A 11 13.02 -5.87 -7.29
C ALA A 11 12.88 -7.28 -6.72
N ARG A 12 12.39 -8.23 -7.54
CA ARG A 12 12.31 -9.65 -7.18
C ARG A 12 13.68 -10.25 -6.92
N ALA A 13 14.64 -10.06 -7.82
CA ALA A 13 15.98 -10.60 -7.67
C ALA A 13 16.69 -10.03 -6.42
N LYS A 14 16.58 -8.73 -6.17
CA LYS A 14 17.14 -8.07 -4.98
C LYS A 14 16.44 -8.50 -3.70
N GLY A 15 15.11 -8.64 -3.69
CA GLY A 15 14.35 -9.14 -2.56
C GLY A 15 14.73 -10.58 -2.20
N GLN A 16 14.84 -11.47 -3.19
CA GLN A 16 15.26 -12.85 -2.98
C GLN A 16 16.70 -12.94 -2.46
N LYS A 17 17.60 -12.11 -2.99
CA LYS A 17 18.99 -12.02 -2.52
C LYS A 17 19.06 -11.50 -1.08
N ALA A 18 18.31 -10.45 -0.75
CA ALA A 18 18.24 -9.91 0.60
C ALA A 18 17.71 -10.94 1.60
N LEU A 19 16.66 -11.70 1.24
CA LEU A 19 16.12 -12.77 2.07
C LEU A 19 17.14 -13.88 2.31
N SER A 20 17.89 -14.28 1.26
CA SER A 20 18.96 -15.28 1.38
C SER A 20 20.12 -14.82 2.26
N LEU A 21 20.46 -13.52 2.26
CA LEU A 21 21.58 -12.96 3.01
C LEU A 21 21.21 -12.60 4.45
N ALA A 22 19.96 -12.20 4.70
CA ALA A 22 19.48 -11.85 6.04
C ALA A 22 19.51 -13.05 6.99
N GLY A 23 19.33 -14.26 6.46
CA GLY A 23 19.28 -15.49 7.26
C GLY A 23 18.28 -15.38 8.40
N THR A 24 18.59 -15.99 9.55
CA THR A 24 17.81 -15.82 10.79
C THR A 24 18.24 -14.62 11.63
N LEU A 25 19.37 -13.99 11.29
CA LEU A 25 20.04 -12.98 12.12
C LEU A 25 19.50 -11.56 11.90
N TYR A 26 18.92 -11.27 10.73
CA TYR A 26 18.40 -9.94 10.38
C TYR A 26 16.91 -9.99 10.03
N GLN A 27 16.07 -10.26 11.03
CA GLN A 27 14.63 -10.46 10.86
C GLN A 27 13.90 -9.27 10.22
N ASP A 28 14.23 -8.02 10.58
CA ASP A 28 13.66 -6.82 9.94
C ASP A 28 13.96 -6.77 8.44
N THR A 29 15.20 -7.07 8.04
CA THR A 29 15.60 -7.10 6.63
C THR A 29 14.88 -8.21 5.87
N ALA A 30 14.71 -9.38 6.47
CA ALA A 30 13.94 -10.48 5.90
C ALA A 30 12.46 -10.10 5.68
N ILE A 31 11.83 -9.48 6.68
CA ILE A 31 10.44 -9.01 6.60
C ILE A 31 10.29 -7.98 5.47
N ARG A 32 11.14 -6.94 5.44
CA ARG A 32 11.09 -5.92 4.37
C ARG A 32 11.31 -6.53 2.99
N ALA A 33 12.22 -7.49 2.86
CA ALA A 33 12.45 -8.18 1.61
C ALA A 33 11.22 -9.00 1.16
N GLN A 34 10.55 -9.69 2.09
CA GLN A 34 9.30 -10.40 1.81
C GLN A 34 8.18 -9.46 1.37
N LEU A 35 8.04 -8.29 2.01
CA LEU A 35 7.07 -7.28 1.60
C LEU A 35 7.34 -6.75 0.19
N VAL A 36 8.60 -6.58 -0.20
CA VAL A 36 8.97 -6.19 -1.57
C VAL A 36 8.60 -7.30 -2.57
N LEU A 37 8.86 -8.55 -2.20
CA LEU A 37 8.54 -9.71 -3.04
C LEU A 37 7.03 -9.87 -3.24
N SER A 38 6.24 -9.74 -2.18
CA SER A 38 4.78 -9.91 -2.23
C SER A 38 4.12 -8.91 -3.17
N THR A 39 4.46 -7.63 -3.03
CA THR A 39 3.98 -6.57 -3.92
C THR A 39 4.39 -6.85 -5.37
N THR A 40 5.63 -7.28 -5.60
CA THR A 40 6.13 -7.60 -6.95
C THR A 40 5.39 -8.79 -7.57
N GLN A 41 5.13 -9.84 -6.79
CA GLN A 41 4.40 -11.02 -7.23
C GLN A 41 2.99 -10.65 -7.70
N VAL A 42 2.28 -9.86 -6.90
CA VAL A 42 0.94 -9.33 -7.24
C VAL A 42 0.96 -8.57 -8.57
N TYR A 43 1.88 -7.62 -8.76
CA TYR A 43 1.96 -6.86 -10.00
C TYR A 43 2.43 -7.69 -11.21
N SER A 44 3.06 -8.84 -10.99
CA SER A 44 3.47 -9.79 -12.03
C SER A 44 2.42 -10.85 -12.37
N GLY A 45 1.22 -10.78 -11.77
CA GLY A 45 0.13 -11.74 -11.99
C GLY A 45 0.13 -12.95 -11.05
N ALA A 46 1.11 -13.05 -10.15
CA ALA A 46 1.22 -14.08 -9.12
C ALA A 46 0.56 -13.62 -7.80
N ALA A 47 -0.71 -13.21 -7.88
CA ALA A 47 -1.39 -12.54 -6.77
C ALA A 47 -1.59 -13.44 -5.52
N ARG A 48 -1.79 -14.76 -5.73
CA ARG A 48 -1.94 -15.72 -4.62
C ARG A 48 -0.63 -15.90 -3.85
N GLU A 49 0.49 -16.04 -4.58
CA GLU A 49 1.81 -16.12 -3.97
C GLU A 49 2.16 -14.85 -3.21
N GLY A 50 1.86 -13.68 -3.81
CA GLY A 50 2.08 -12.41 -3.16
C GLY A 50 1.29 -12.24 -1.86
N ARG A 51 0.01 -12.64 -1.85
CA ARG A 51 -0.79 -12.67 -0.63
C ARG A 51 -0.18 -13.57 0.45
N LYS A 52 0.23 -14.79 0.09
CA LYS A 52 0.86 -15.70 1.06
C LYS A 52 2.13 -15.08 1.66
N SER A 53 2.98 -14.48 0.82
CA SER A 53 4.21 -13.84 1.29
C SER A 53 3.96 -12.60 2.17
N SER A 54 2.90 -11.83 1.94
CA SER A 54 2.53 -10.71 2.83
C SER A 54 1.94 -11.19 4.17
N GLU A 55 1.18 -12.28 4.18
CA GLU A 55 0.69 -12.92 5.41
C GLU A 55 1.85 -13.45 6.27
N GLU A 56 2.83 -14.12 5.66
CA GLU A 56 4.04 -14.61 6.35
C GLU A 56 4.88 -13.46 6.93
N ALA A 57 5.07 -12.38 6.16
CA ALA A 57 5.80 -11.20 6.61
C ALA A 57 5.10 -10.52 7.80
N LEU A 58 3.77 -10.41 7.77
CA LEU A 58 2.99 -9.88 8.89
C LEU A 58 3.12 -10.77 10.13
N ALA A 59 3.04 -12.09 9.99
CA ALA A 59 3.20 -13.02 11.11
C ALA A 59 4.61 -12.93 11.74
N LEU A 60 5.64 -12.72 10.91
CA LEU A 60 7.00 -12.47 11.40
C LEU A 60 7.12 -11.13 12.13
N ALA A 61 6.55 -10.05 11.58
CA ALA A 61 6.55 -8.73 12.22
C ALA A 61 5.85 -8.75 13.59
N VAL A 62 4.70 -9.44 13.70
CA VAL A 62 3.99 -9.61 14.97
C VAL A 62 4.84 -10.37 15.98
N ARG A 63 5.50 -11.47 15.57
CA ARG A 63 6.38 -12.25 16.46
C ARG A 63 7.62 -11.45 16.90
N ALA A 64 8.13 -10.57 16.05
CA ALA A 64 9.25 -9.70 16.37
C ALA A 64 8.87 -8.55 17.33
N GLY A 65 7.57 -8.29 17.54
CA GLY A 65 7.09 -7.20 18.39
C GLY A 65 7.34 -5.79 17.82
N ASP A 66 7.69 -5.69 16.53
CA ASP A 66 7.97 -4.41 15.88
C ASP A 66 6.68 -3.83 15.29
N GLN A 67 6.10 -2.87 16.02
CA GLN A 67 4.83 -2.23 15.64
C GLN A 67 4.91 -1.48 14.31
N TRP A 68 6.07 -0.93 13.95
CA TRP A 68 6.26 -0.24 12.69
C TRP A 68 6.20 -1.26 11.53
N LEU A 69 6.90 -2.39 11.68
CA LEU A 69 6.83 -3.49 10.71
C LEU A 69 5.44 -4.12 10.63
N VAL A 70 4.73 -4.25 11.76
CA VAL A 70 3.33 -4.73 11.77
C VAL A 70 2.44 -3.80 10.93
N SER A 71 2.54 -2.49 11.14
CA SER A 71 1.73 -1.52 10.41
C SER A 71 2.05 -1.54 8.91
N ARG A 72 3.33 -1.58 8.55
CA ARG A 72 3.77 -1.66 7.15
C ARG A 72 3.35 -2.97 6.47
N SER A 73 3.46 -4.10 7.18
CA SER A 73 3.06 -5.41 6.66
C SER A 73 1.54 -5.50 6.49
N THR A 74 0.78 -4.88 7.39
CA THR A 74 -0.69 -4.81 7.30
C THR A 74 -1.13 -4.03 6.06
N LEU A 75 -0.47 -2.91 5.75
CA LEU A 75 -0.75 -2.13 4.54
C LEU A 75 -0.52 -2.95 3.26
N VAL A 76 0.63 -3.62 3.18
CA VAL A 76 0.98 -4.47 2.03
C VAL A 76 0.01 -5.65 1.92
N LEU A 77 -0.40 -6.26 3.03
CA LEU A 77 -1.40 -7.32 3.03
C LEU A 77 -2.73 -6.82 2.45
N ALA A 78 -3.21 -5.64 2.86
CA ALA A 78 -4.43 -5.04 2.32
C ALA A 78 -4.33 -4.81 0.79
N GLU A 79 -3.19 -4.30 0.31
CA GLU A 79 -2.93 -4.13 -1.12
C GLU A 79 -2.96 -5.49 -1.86
N THR A 80 -2.27 -6.50 -1.33
CA THR A 80 -2.23 -7.83 -1.95
C THR A 80 -3.61 -8.51 -1.96
N MET A 81 -4.41 -8.35 -0.90
CA MET A 81 -5.79 -8.83 -0.84
C MET A 81 -6.64 -8.18 -1.95
N LEU A 82 -6.55 -6.85 -2.06
CA LEU A 82 -7.29 -6.10 -3.07
C LEU A 82 -6.94 -6.59 -4.47
N GLU A 83 -5.67 -6.68 -4.82
CA GLU A 83 -5.25 -7.12 -6.15
C GLU A 83 -5.51 -8.60 -6.42
N SER A 84 -5.57 -9.44 -5.38
CA SER A 84 -6.00 -10.84 -5.50
C SER A 84 -7.51 -11.01 -5.69
N GLY A 85 -8.29 -9.93 -5.59
CA GLY A 85 -9.75 -9.91 -5.77
C GLY A 85 -10.56 -9.99 -4.47
N ASP A 86 -9.90 -10.07 -3.31
CA ASP A 86 -10.54 -10.15 -1.99
C ASP A 86 -10.78 -8.74 -1.43
N ALA A 87 -11.68 -8.01 -2.09
CA ALA A 87 -12.01 -6.63 -1.73
C ALA A 87 -12.57 -6.48 -0.29
N PRO A 88 -13.46 -7.36 0.22
CA PRO A 88 -13.94 -7.25 1.59
C PRO A 88 -12.82 -7.35 2.63
N SER A 89 -11.90 -8.33 2.50
CA SER A 89 -10.78 -8.47 3.43
C SER A 89 -9.78 -7.33 3.29
N ALA A 90 -9.58 -6.83 2.07
CA ALA A 90 -8.73 -5.67 1.82
C ALA A 90 -9.25 -4.42 2.54
N LEU A 91 -10.56 -4.18 2.52
CA LEU A 91 -11.18 -3.04 3.20
C LEU A 91 -10.92 -3.07 4.70
N THR A 92 -11.23 -4.19 5.37
CA THR A 92 -10.99 -4.36 6.80
C THR A 92 -9.50 -4.22 7.15
N THR A 93 -8.62 -4.79 6.34
CA THR A 93 -7.17 -4.74 6.58
C THR A 93 -6.60 -3.34 6.34
N ALA A 94 -7.12 -2.61 5.34
CA ALA A 94 -6.76 -1.23 5.07
C ALA A 94 -7.10 -0.30 6.23
N PHE A 95 -8.26 -0.48 6.87
CA PHE A 95 -8.61 0.29 8.06
C PHE A 95 -7.68 0.04 9.24
N ARG A 96 -7.31 -1.21 9.48
CA ARG A 96 -6.33 -1.54 10.54
C ARG A 96 -4.97 -0.88 10.26
N ALA A 97 -4.54 -0.82 9.01
CA ALA A 97 -3.32 -0.09 8.63
C ALA A 97 -3.51 1.43 8.85
N GLN A 98 -4.63 1.99 8.37
CA GLN A 98 -4.96 3.40 8.48
C GLN A 98 -4.95 3.88 9.95
N GLU A 99 -5.66 3.19 10.85
CA GLU A 99 -5.73 3.54 12.27
C GLU A 99 -4.34 3.57 12.92
N ASN A 100 -3.47 2.62 12.55
CA ASN A 100 -2.10 2.58 13.04
C ASN A 100 -1.25 3.76 12.55
N PHE A 101 -1.38 4.12 11.28
CA PHE A 101 -0.64 5.26 10.71
C PHE A 101 -1.16 6.60 11.22
N ALA A 102 -2.48 6.75 11.37
CA ALA A 102 -3.08 7.94 11.98
C ALA A 102 -2.55 8.15 13.41
N ARG A 103 -2.50 7.09 14.21
CA ARG A 103 -1.98 7.14 15.58
C ARG A 103 -0.49 7.49 15.66
N THR A 104 0.30 7.13 14.65
CA THR A 104 1.75 7.39 14.60
C THR A 104 2.11 8.65 13.82
N GLY A 105 1.14 9.30 13.16
CA GLY A 105 1.34 10.49 12.35
C GLY A 105 1.98 10.23 10.98
N ASP A 106 2.04 8.97 10.52
CA ASP A 106 2.61 8.62 9.20
C ASP A 106 1.60 8.87 8.07
N GLN A 107 1.48 10.15 7.69
CA GLN A 107 0.54 10.57 6.66
C GLN A 107 0.81 9.96 5.28
N GLU A 108 2.07 9.61 4.94
CA GLU A 108 2.40 8.94 3.66
C GLU A 108 1.79 7.56 3.59
N SER A 109 1.95 6.77 4.65
CA SER A 109 1.36 5.43 4.68
C SER A 109 -0.16 5.50 4.86
N GLU A 110 -0.67 6.51 5.58
CA GLU A 110 -2.09 6.67 5.85
C GLU A 110 -2.92 6.95 4.58
N TRP A 111 -2.51 7.89 3.72
CA TRP A 111 -3.28 8.20 2.50
C TRP A 111 -3.35 6.99 1.56
N ARG A 112 -2.31 6.13 1.57
CA ARG A 112 -2.29 4.87 0.81
C ARG A 112 -3.27 3.86 1.37
N ALA A 113 -3.38 3.76 2.69
CA ALA A 113 -4.37 2.91 3.34
C ALA A 113 -5.80 3.35 2.97
N TRP A 114 -6.06 4.67 3.01
CA TRP A 114 -7.34 5.24 2.57
C TRP A 114 -7.63 4.96 1.09
N LEU A 115 -6.64 5.07 0.20
CA LEU A 115 -6.83 4.72 -1.21
C LEU A 115 -7.17 3.24 -1.40
N ILE A 116 -6.55 2.33 -0.65
CA ILE A 116 -6.88 0.88 -0.72
C ILE A 116 -8.32 0.66 -0.25
N ALA A 117 -8.75 1.31 0.84
CA ALA A 117 -10.13 1.26 1.32
C ALA A 117 -11.11 1.79 0.26
N ALA A 118 -10.82 2.93 -0.37
CA ALA A 118 -11.64 3.51 -1.44
C ALA A 118 -11.81 2.54 -2.62
N ARG A 119 -10.70 1.95 -3.09
CA ARG A 119 -10.70 0.97 -4.18
C ARG A 119 -11.45 -0.31 -3.80
N ALA A 120 -11.31 -0.76 -2.56
CA ALA A 120 -12.02 -1.93 -2.06
C ALA A 120 -13.53 -1.67 -2.04
N SER A 121 -13.98 -0.52 -1.51
CA SER A 121 -15.39 -0.11 -1.51
C SER A 121 -15.96 0.00 -2.94
N GLN A 122 -15.18 0.53 -3.88
CA GLN A 122 -15.59 0.58 -5.30
C GLN A 122 -15.83 -0.83 -5.86
N ARG A 123 -14.92 -1.78 -5.57
CA ARG A 123 -15.05 -3.18 -6.03
C ARG A 123 -16.20 -3.93 -5.35
N THR A 124 -16.60 -3.54 -4.14
CA THR A 124 -17.78 -4.10 -3.47
C THR A 124 -19.08 -3.37 -3.84
N GLY A 125 -19.03 -2.38 -4.73
CA GLY A 125 -20.20 -1.64 -5.21
C GLY A 125 -20.65 -0.47 -4.34
N ASP A 126 -19.93 -0.15 -3.26
CA ASP A 126 -20.25 0.98 -2.39
C ASP A 126 -19.53 2.25 -2.87
N GLN A 127 -20.11 2.88 -3.89
CA GLN A 127 -19.55 4.08 -4.52
C GLN A 127 -19.53 5.28 -3.58
N THR A 128 -20.49 5.37 -2.66
CA THR A 128 -20.54 6.45 -1.67
C THR A 128 -19.34 6.39 -0.75
N LYS A 129 -19.07 5.21 -0.16
CA LYS A 129 -17.88 5.02 0.69
C LYS A 129 -16.58 5.11 -0.09
N ALA A 130 -16.56 4.62 -1.34
CA ALA A 130 -15.38 4.76 -2.18
C ALA A 130 -14.96 6.23 -2.33
N ARG A 131 -15.93 7.13 -2.55
CA ARG A 131 -15.69 8.57 -2.66
C ARG A 131 -15.29 9.21 -1.33
N GLU A 132 -15.95 8.84 -0.24
CA GLU A 132 -15.61 9.31 1.11
C GLU A 132 -14.15 8.98 1.45
N TYR A 133 -13.75 7.73 1.27
CA TYR A 133 -12.38 7.27 1.57
C TYR A 133 -11.34 7.87 0.62
N ALA A 134 -11.72 8.12 -0.65
CA ALA A 134 -10.88 8.88 -1.58
C ALA A 134 -10.69 10.33 -1.12
N SER A 135 -11.71 10.99 -0.56
CA SER A 135 -11.58 12.35 -0.03
C SER A 135 -10.54 12.41 1.08
N HIS A 136 -10.58 11.48 2.04
CA HIS A 136 -9.59 11.41 3.11
C HIS A 136 -8.15 11.19 2.58
N ALA A 137 -7.98 10.33 1.57
CA ALA A 137 -6.69 10.15 0.93
C ALA A 137 -6.19 11.45 0.25
N ALA A 138 -7.08 12.17 -0.43
CA ALA A 138 -6.76 13.43 -1.11
C ALA A 138 -6.39 14.55 -0.12
N GLU A 139 -7.10 14.66 0.99
CA GLU A 139 -6.81 15.62 2.07
C GLU A 139 -5.43 15.38 2.68
N LEU A 140 -5.08 14.12 2.94
CA LEU A 140 -3.74 13.76 3.45
C LEU A 140 -2.65 14.09 2.44
N LEU A 141 -2.86 13.83 1.15
CA LEU A 141 -1.90 14.21 0.10
C LEU A 141 -1.71 15.73 0.00
N ALA A 142 -2.79 16.51 0.08
CA ALA A 142 -2.70 17.98 0.10
C ALA A 142 -1.91 18.48 1.32
N ASN A 143 -2.11 17.85 2.49
CA ASN A 143 -1.34 18.17 3.69
C ASN A 143 0.15 17.80 3.53
N LEU A 144 0.47 16.70 2.84
CA LEU A 144 1.85 16.32 2.53
C LEU A 144 2.52 17.35 1.60
N GLU A 145 1.81 17.84 0.59
CA GLU A 145 2.32 18.90 -0.29
C GLU A 145 2.66 20.17 0.50
N GLN A 146 1.77 20.60 1.40
CA GLN A 146 2.00 21.76 2.25
C GLN A 146 3.23 21.59 3.16
N LYS A 147 3.44 20.38 3.70
CA LYS A 147 4.56 20.09 4.61
C LYS A 147 5.90 19.94 3.91
N TRP A 148 5.91 19.32 2.73
CA TRP A 148 7.14 19.02 2.00
C TRP A 148 7.54 20.13 1.02
N GLY A 149 6.58 20.98 0.64
CA GLY A 149 6.74 21.94 -0.44
C GLY A 149 6.55 21.28 -1.82
N THR A 150 6.15 22.09 -2.79
CA THR A 150 5.74 21.64 -4.13
C THR A 150 6.84 20.87 -4.87
N GLU A 151 8.11 21.26 -4.73
CA GLU A 151 9.21 20.58 -5.43
C GLU A 151 9.42 19.13 -4.94
N ALA A 152 9.52 18.94 -3.63
CA ALA A 152 9.69 17.61 -3.04
C ALA A 152 8.45 16.74 -3.27
N PHE A 153 7.26 17.33 -3.17
CA PHE A 153 6.01 16.66 -3.47
C PHE A 153 5.91 16.21 -4.93
N ASN A 154 6.34 17.03 -5.89
CA ASN A 154 6.38 16.65 -7.30
C ASN A 154 7.38 15.51 -7.55
N GLY A 155 8.54 15.52 -6.88
CA GLY A 155 9.48 14.41 -6.92
C GLY A 155 8.87 13.10 -6.39
N TYR A 156 8.07 13.19 -5.34
CA TYR A 156 7.31 12.06 -4.79
C TYR A 156 6.24 11.56 -5.76
N LEU A 157 5.41 12.44 -6.34
CA LEU A 157 4.39 12.09 -7.33
C LEU A 157 4.98 11.54 -8.64
N ALA A 158 6.21 11.91 -8.98
CA ALA A 158 6.90 11.42 -10.16
C ALA A 158 7.29 9.93 -10.05
N ARG A 159 7.31 9.36 -8.85
CA ARG A 159 7.56 7.93 -8.66
C ARG A 159 6.45 7.10 -9.33
N PRO A 160 6.77 6.15 -10.23
CA PRO A 160 5.78 5.32 -10.91
C PRO A 160 4.69 4.71 -10.03
N ASP A 161 5.04 4.14 -8.86
CA ASP A 161 4.08 3.55 -7.92
C ASP A 161 3.09 4.57 -7.34
N ILE A 162 3.59 5.77 -7.04
CA ILE A 162 2.81 6.87 -6.51
C ILE A 162 1.96 7.52 -7.60
N LYS A 163 2.51 7.65 -8.82
CA LYS A 163 1.80 8.21 -9.98
C LYS A 163 0.56 7.39 -10.32
N ASP A 164 0.66 6.07 -10.33
CA ASP A 164 -0.49 5.19 -10.56
C ASP A 164 -1.54 5.33 -9.46
N SER A 165 -1.09 5.35 -8.20
CA SER A 165 -1.96 5.50 -7.02
C SER A 165 -2.70 6.84 -7.04
N HIS A 166 -2.00 7.93 -7.36
CA HIS A 166 -2.57 9.26 -7.52
C HIS A 166 -3.57 9.33 -8.68
N LYS A 167 -3.27 8.66 -9.81
CA LYS A 167 -4.21 8.56 -10.93
C LYS A 167 -5.51 7.83 -10.50
N ARG A 168 -5.39 6.68 -9.84
CA ARG A 168 -6.54 5.90 -9.33
C ARG A 168 -7.39 6.73 -8.36
N LEU A 169 -6.73 7.48 -7.47
CA LEU A 169 -7.40 8.39 -6.56
C LEU A 169 -8.23 9.43 -7.33
N GLY A 170 -7.65 10.06 -8.35
CA GLY A 170 -8.35 11.01 -9.21
C GLY A 170 -9.56 10.41 -9.94
N GLU A 171 -9.44 9.17 -10.44
CA GLU A 171 -10.56 8.45 -11.09
C GLU A 171 -11.76 8.28 -10.14
N ILE A 172 -11.53 7.81 -8.91
CA ILE A 172 -12.59 7.61 -7.91
C ILE A 172 -13.23 8.95 -7.48
N THR A 173 -12.43 10.01 -7.35
CA THR A 173 -12.93 11.33 -6.95
C THR A 173 -13.70 12.02 -8.09
N VAL A 174 -13.33 11.83 -9.35
CA VAL A 174 -13.99 12.47 -10.51
C VAL A 174 -15.33 11.81 -10.86
N GLU A 175 -15.47 10.49 -10.68
CA GLU A 175 -16.76 9.79 -10.81
C GLU A 175 -17.87 10.39 -9.92
N ALA A 176 -17.52 11.18 -8.90
CA ALA A 176 -18.47 11.94 -8.09
C ALA A 176 -19.17 13.10 -8.83
N LYS A 177 -18.53 13.71 -9.84
CA LYS A 177 -19.06 14.90 -10.53
C LYS A 177 -20.04 14.58 -11.66
N GLN A 178 -20.13 13.34 -12.10
CA GLN A 178 -20.99 12.94 -13.24
C GLN A 178 -22.33 12.32 -12.82
N THR A 179 -22.60 12.20 -11.50
CA THR A 179 -23.83 11.58 -10.97
C THR A 179 -24.75 12.54 -10.21
N SER A 180 -24.54 13.87 -10.31
CA SER A 180 -25.52 14.84 -9.82
C SER A 180 -26.52 15.15 -10.94
N PRO A 181 -27.83 14.89 -10.76
CA PRO A 181 -28.88 15.30 -11.69
C PRO A 181 -29.05 16.82 -11.72
#